data_AF-A0A9N8WLD4-F1
#
_entry.id   AF-A0A9N8WLD4-F1
#
_cell.length_a   1.000
_cell.length_b   1.000
_cell.length_c   1.000
_cell.angle_alpha   90.00
_cell.angle_beta   90.00
_cell.angle_gamma   90.00
#
_symmetry.space_group_name_H-M   'P 1'
#
loop_
_entity.id
_entity.type
_entity.pdbx_description
1 polymer ?
#
loop_
_entity_poly.entity_id
_entity_poly.type
_entity_poly.pdbx_seq_one_letter_code
_entity_poly.pdbx_strand_id
1 'polypeptide(L)'
;MTVAVYAKKPNINKPVAFHEVLPQKLVVTQVKSGIFHAESRWHGTGMHSDELVFKRMSCKNGVTVNETNVKGVFSDRKHVFELSVPKHVEKVECVRGIFDIDSFRFSASFAVPK
;
A
#
# COMPACT_ATOMS: atom_id res chain seq x y z
N MET A 1 15.98 8.00 56.33
CA MET A 1 16.18 8.97 55.23
C MET A 1 15.42 8.44 54.03
N THR A 2 14.33 9.09 53.65
CA THR A 2 13.45 8.63 52.56
C THR A 2 13.66 9.55 51.38
N VAL A 3 14.31 9.05 50.31
CA VAL A 3 14.54 9.84 49.09
C VAL A 3 13.29 9.72 48.22
N ALA A 4 12.49 10.78 48.19
CA ALA A 4 11.39 10.90 47.24
C ALA A 4 11.96 11.17 45.84
N VAL A 5 11.94 10.17 44.98
CA VAL A 5 12.27 10.32 43.55
C VAL A 5 11.03 10.86 42.86
N TYR A 6 11.01 12.17 42.61
CA TYR A 6 9.98 12.78 41.77
C TYR A 6 10.24 12.41 40.31
N ALA A 7 9.43 11.50 39.76
CA ALA A 7 9.39 11.26 38.33
C ALA A 7 8.91 12.53 37.61
N LYS A 8 9.80 13.15 36.82
CA LYS A 8 9.46 14.27 35.92
C LYS A 8 8.33 13.80 34.99
N LYS A 9 7.16 14.43 35.08
CA LYS A 9 6.07 14.20 34.12
C LYS A 9 6.61 14.47 32.71
N PRO A 10 6.45 13.52 31.75
CA PRO A 10 6.88 13.76 30.39
C PRO A 10 6.11 14.96 29.82
N ASN A 11 6.84 15.84 29.13
CA ASN A 11 6.29 17.05 28.52
C ASN A 11 5.56 16.66 27.23
N ILE A 12 4.28 16.26 27.35
CA ILE A 12 3.43 15.80 26.24
C ILE A 12 2.85 17.02 25.48
N ASN A 13 3.69 17.97 25.07
CA ASN A 13 3.22 19.21 24.41
C ASN A 13 3.81 19.42 23.00
N LYS A 14 4.48 18.44 22.41
CA LYS A 14 4.83 18.48 20.99
C LYS A 14 3.86 17.58 20.22
N PRO A 15 3.07 18.13 19.27
CA PRO A 15 2.33 17.30 18.33
C PRO A 15 3.32 16.34 17.65
N VAL A 16 3.06 15.04 17.74
CA VAL A 16 3.79 14.05 16.95
C VAL A 16 3.20 14.11 15.55
N ALA A 17 4.04 14.33 14.54
CA ALA A 17 3.60 14.23 13.16
C ALA A 17 3.09 12.81 12.92
N PHE A 18 1.81 12.67 12.60
CA PHE A 18 1.21 11.39 12.25
C PHE A 18 1.06 11.32 10.74
N HIS A 19 1.70 10.33 10.13
CA HIS A 19 1.55 10.03 8.71
C HIS A 19 0.46 8.96 8.56
N GLU A 20 -0.56 9.25 7.76
CA GLU A 20 -1.63 8.28 7.47
C GLU A 20 -1.76 8.08 5.97
N VAL A 21 -1.87 6.82 5.54
CA VAL A 21 -2.16 6.45 4.16
C VAL A 21 -3.47 5.69 4.12
N LEU A 22 -4.43 6.21 3.36
CA LEU A 22 -5.75 5.62 3.19
C LEU A 22 -5.86 4.98 1.80
N PRO A 23 -6.06 3.65 1.71
CA PRO A 23 -6.22 2.99 0.41
C PRO A 23 -7.60 3.30 -0.16
N GLN A 24 -7.68 3.58 -1.46
CA GLN A 24 -8.97 3.55 -2.17
C GLN A 24 -9.22 2.16 -2.75
N LYS A 25 -10.43 1.91 -3.26
CA LYS A 25 -10.75 0.65 -3.95
C LYS A 25 -9.74 0.34 -5.07
N LEU A 26 -9.37 -0.93 -5.19
CA LEU A 26 -8.56 -1.41 -6.32
C LEU A 26 -9.43 -1.41 -7.57
N VAL A 27 -8.98 -0.76 -8.64
CA VAL A 27 -9.65 -0.79 -9.95
C VAL A 27 -8.92 -1.80 -10.82
N VAL A 28 -9.65 -2.79 -11.35
CA VAL A 28 -9.06 -3.86 -12.16
C VAL A 28 -9.69 -3.85 -13.53
N THR A 29 -8.86 -3.84 -14.57
CA THR A 29 -9.28 -3.89 -15.97
C THR A 29 -8.57 -5.03 -16.67
N GLN A 30 -9.30 -5.90 -17.36
CA GLN A 30 -8.69 -6.91 -18.21
C GLN A 30 -8.23 -6.27 -19.52
N VAL A 31 -6.94 -6.42 -19.86
CA VAL A 31 -6.39 -5.83 -21.09
C VAL A 31 -6.15 -6.88 -22.17
N LYS A 32 -5.85 -8.12 -21.77
CA LYS A 32 -5.75 -9.30 -22.66
C LYS A 32 -6.20 -10.54 -21.90
N SER A 33 -6.39 -11.65 -22.60
CA SER A 33 -6.67 -12.94 -21.95
C SER A 33 -5.55 -13.28 -20.95
N GLY A 34 -5.92 -13.46 -19.68
CA GLY A 34 -4.96 -13.70 -18.59
C GLY A 34 -4.13 -12.48 -18.15
N ILE A 35 -4.29 -11.29 -18.74
CA ILE A 35 -3.54 -10.09 -18.36
C ILE A 35 -4.48 -8.98 -17.87
N PHE A 36 -4.20 -8.45 -16.67
CA PHE A 36 -5.00 -7.44 -16.01
C PHE A 36 -4.16 -6.24 -15.60
N HIS A 37 -4.72 -5.05 -15.70
CA HIS A 37 -4.20 -3.84 -15.07
C HIS A 37 -4.91 -3.63 -13.74
N ALA A 38 -4.15 -3.64 -12.65
CA ALA A 38 -4.62 -3.39 -11.30
C ALA A 38 -4.13 -2.02 -10.83
N GLU A 39 -5.02 -1.04 -10.85
CA GLU A 39 -4.72 0.32 -10.40
C GLU A 39 -4.90 0.44 -8.88
N SER A 40 -3.77 0.59 -8.19
CA SER A 40 -3.72 0.90 -6.77
C SER A 40 -3.74 2.41 -6.57
N ARG A 41 -4.71 2.90 -5.79
CA ARG A 41 -4.87 4.33 -5.46
C ARG A 41 -4.84 4.54 -3.95
N TRP A 42 -4.38 5.71 -3.52
CA TRP A 42 -4.34 6.10 -2.11
C TRP A 42 -4.51 7.60 -1.89
N HIS A 43 -4.99 7.93 -0.69
CA HIS A 43 -4.93 9.26 -0.09
C HIS A 43 -4.03 9.23 1.14
N GLY A 44 -3.84 10.38 1.77
CA GLY A 44 -3.14 10.46 3.04
C GLY A 44 -2.72 11.87 3.39
N THR A 45 -2.39 12.03 4.66
CA THR A 45 -2.05 13.29 5.33
C THR A 45 -0.70 13.17 6.04
N GLY A 46 -0.07 14.30 6.30
CA GLY A 46 1.21 14.36 7.03
C GLY A 46 2.44 14.06 6.18
N MET A 47 2.29 13.47 4.98
CA MET A 47 3.41 13.21 4.06
C MET A 47 3.61 14.35 3.06
N HIS A 48 4.88 14.63 2.75
CA HIS A 48 5.25 15.65 1.77
C HIS A 48 4.95 15.17 0.35
N SER A 49 4.63 16.08 -0.57
CA SER A 49 4.26 15.72 -1.95
C SER A 49 5.39 15.07 -2.74
N ASP A 50 6.62 15.48 -2.46
CA ASP A 50 7.87 15.03 -3.08
C ASP A 50 8.54 13.88 -2.32
N GLU A 51 7.92 13.41 -1.22
CA GLU A 51 8.42 12.30 -0.42
C GLU A 51 8.52 11.03 -1.28
N LEU A 52 9.72 10.44 -1.28
CA LEU A 52 10.01 9.24 -2.05
C LEU A 52 9.33 8.03 -1.40
N VAL A 53 8.53 7.32 -2.20
CA VAL A 53 7.81 6.14 -1.75
C VAL A 53 8.05 4.96 -2.68
N PHE A 54 7.94 3.74 -2.16
CA PHE A 54 7.85 2.55 -3.01
C PHE A 54 6.42 2.04 -3.10
N LYS A 55 5.89 1.96 -4.31
CA LYS A 55 4.59 1.36 -4.61
C LYS A 55 4.79 -0.15 -4.76
N ARG A 56 4.01 -0.94 -4.01
CA ARG A 56 4.15 -2.41 -4.01
C ARG A 56 2.84 -3.13 -4.24
N MET A 57 2.92 -4.23 -4.98
CA MET A 57 1.84 -5.20 -5.13
C MET A 57 2.41 -6.62 -5.19
N SER A 58 1.77 -7.53 -4.49
CA SER A 58 2.06 -8.97 -4.52
C SER A 58 0.74 -9.73 -4.51
N CYS A 59 0.65 -10.80 -5.29
CA CYS A 59 -0.57 -11.59 -5.42
C CYS A 59 -0.28 -13.08 -5.15
N LYS A 60 -1.31 -13.79 -4.69
CA LYS A 60 -1.24 -15.23 -4.38
C LYS A 60 -1.58 -16.08 -5.61
N ASN A 61 -1.59 -17.40 -5.43
CA ASN A 61 -2.10 -18.38 -6.40
C ASN A 61 -1.40 -18.33 -7.77
N GLY A 62 -0.09 -18.07 -7.78
CA GLY A 62 0.71 -18.05 -9.00
C GLY A 62 0.41 -16.86 -9.93
N VAL A 63 -0.28 -15.83 -9.45
CA VAL A 63 -0.45 -14.58 -10.18
C VAL A 63 0.87 -13.80 -10.17
N THR A 64 1.41 -13.55 -11.35
CA THR A 64 2.65 -12.79 -11.52
C THR A 64 2.32 -11.30 -11.60
N VAL A 65 3.05 -10.48 -10.85
CA VAL A 65 3.04 -9.02 -10.98
C VAL A 65 4.32 -8.63 -11.70
N ASN A 66 4.21 -7.93 -12.84
CA ASN A 66 5.37 -7.61 -13.68
C ASN A 66 6.40 -6.74 -12.92
N GLU A 67 5.94 -5.70 -12.23
CA GLU A 67 6.76 -4.84 -11.38
C GLU A 67 6.20 -4.82 -9.95
N THR A 68 6.85 -5.51 -9.02
CA THR A 68 6.35 -5.64 -7.64
C THR A 68 6.75 -4.49 -6.71
N ASN A 69 7.75 -3.69 -7.10
CA ASN A 69 8.36 -2.66 -6.27
C ASN A 69 8.81 -1.47 -7.12
N VAL A 70 7.98 -0.43 -7.20
CA VAL A 70 8.18 0.71 -8.09
C VAL A 70 8.46 1.96 -7.27
N LYS A 71 9.58 2.63 -7.53
CA LYS A 71 9.91 3.93 -6.93
C LYS A 71 9.03 5.03 -7.50
N GLY A 72 8.60 5.97 -6.67
CA GLY A 72 7.88 7.16 -7.10
C GLY A 72 7.79 8.18 -5.97
N VAL A 73 6.87 9.12 -6.09
CA VAL A 73 6.60 10.12 -5.06
C VAL A 73 5.19 9.98 -4.51
N PHE A 74 4.96 10.44 -3.29
CA PHE A 74 3.65 10.32 -2.65
C PHE A 74 2.52 11.01 -3.43
N SER A 75 2.83 12.16 -4.04
CA SER A 75 1.89 12.95 -4.86
C SER A 75 1.40 12.25 -6.13
N ASP A 76 1.99 11.13 -6.52
CA ASP A 76 1.48 10.33 -7.64
C ASP A 76 0.06 9.81 -7.36
N ARG A 77 -0.28 9.57 -6.08
CA ARG A 77 -1.57 9.08 -5.55
C ARG A 77 -2.11 7.77 -6.16
N LYS A 78 -1.45 7.24 -7.19
CA LYS A 78 -1.83 6.00 -7.87
C LYS A 78 -0.64 5.34 -8.57
N HIS A 79 -0.81 4.05 -8.86
CA HIS A 79 0.06 3.27 -9.72
C HIS A 79 -0.70 2.08 -10.33
N VAL A 80 -0.39 1.75 -11.58
CA VAL A 80 -1.02 0.64 -12.31
C VAL A 80 -0.02 -0.50 -12.38
N PHE A 81 -0.41 -1.65 -11.81
CA PHE A 81 0.36 -2.89 -11.88
C PHE A 81 -0.19 -3.79 -12.97
N GLU A 82 0.68 -4.37 -13.78
CA GLU A 82 0.31 -5.43 -14.72
C GLU A 82 0.37 -6.79 -14.02
N LEU A 83 -0.74 -7.53 -14.09
CA LEU A 83 -0.92 -8.86 -13.52
C LEU A 83 -1.07 -9.88 -14.63
N SER A 84 -0.34 -10.99 -14.53
CA SER A 84 -0.55 -12.19 -15.33
C SER A 84 -1.19 -13.26 -14.45
N VAL A 85 -2.41 -13.65 -14.80
CA VAL A 85 -3.28 -14.54 -14.03
C VAL A 85 -3.40 -15.88 -14.75
N PRO A 86 -2.98 -16.99 -14.10
CA PRO A 86 -3.14 -18.32 -14.67
C PRO A 86 -4.60 -18.70 -14.91
N LYS A 87 -4.88 -19.49 -15.95
CA LYS A 87 -6.25 -19.89 -16.35
C LYS A 87 -7.06 -20.61 -15.26
N HIS A 88 -6.40 -21.29 -14.32
CA HIS A 88 -7.06 -22.03 -13.24
C HIS A 88 -7.45 -21.14 -12.05
N VAL A 89 -7.03 -19.87 -12.04
CA VAL A 89 -7.31 -18.94 -10.94
C VAL A 89 -8.65 -18.26 -11.18
N GLU A 90 -9.62 -18.55 -10.32
CA GLU A 90 -10.95 -17.93 -10.37
C GLU A 90 -11.03 -16.66 -9.51
N LYS A 91 -10.19 -16.59 -8.47
CA LYS A 91 -10.13 -15.47 -7.53
C LYS A 91 -8.67 -15.07 -7.32
N VAL A 92 -8.40 -13.79 -7.59
CA VAL A 92 -7.09 -13.18 -7.35
C VAL A 92 -7.11 -12.48 -6.00
N GLU A 93 -6.11 -12.77 -5.17
CA GLU A 93 -5.90 -12.11 -3.89
C GLU A 93 -4.55 -11.42 -3.89
N CYS A 94 -4.54 -10.11 -3.68
CA CYS A 94 -3.35 -9.29 -3.68
C CYS A 94 -3.21 -8.47 -2.40
N VAL A 95 -1.97 -8.24 -2.01
CA VAL A 95 -1.57 -7.28 -0.99
C VAL A 95 -0.91 -6.11 -1.70
N ARG A 96 -1.32 -4.89 -1.37
CA ARG A 96 -0.78 -3.67 -1.98
C ARG A 96 -0.53 -2.56 -0.95
N GLY A 97 0.30 -1.60 -1.31
CA GLY A 97 0.59 -0.43 -0.48
C GLY A 97 1.67 0.48 -1.05
N ILE A 98 2.03 1.50 -0.26
CA ILE A 98 3.18 2.37 -0.48
C ILE A 98 4.12 2.31 0.74
N PHE A 99 5.43 2.32 0.52
CA PHE A 99 6.46 2.20 1.55
C PHE A 99 7.16 3.54 1.76
N ASP A 100 7.13 4.01 3.00
CA ASP A 100 7.99 5.08 3.54
C ASP A 100 8.84 4.47 4.67
N ILE A 101 8.26 3.94 5.76
CA ILE A 101 8.94 3.06 6.75
C ILE A 101 7.95 2.24 7.61
N ASP A 102 6.66 2.62 7.73
CA ASP A 102 5.72 1.96 8.68
C ASP A 102 4.34 1.51 8.16
N SER A 103 3.99 1.69 6.89
CA SER A 103 2.62 1.39 6.41
C SER A 103 2.55 0.12 5.58
N PHE A 104 1.94 -0.95 6.11
CA PHE A 104 1.74 -2.17 5.31
C PHE A 104 0.37 -2.83 5.48
N ARG A 105 -0.14 -3.22 4.30
CA ARG A 105 -1.00 -4.38 3.96
C ARG A 105 -2.49 -4.10 3.84
N PHE A 106 -2.85 -3.46 2.73
CA PHE A 106 -4.23 -3.48 2.27
C PHE A 106 -4.44 -4.69 1.37
N SER A 107 -5.27 -5.62 1.86
CA SER A 107 -5.72 -6.77 1.09
C SER A 107 -6.80 -6.33 0.10
N ALA A 108 -6.68 -6.79 -1.14
CA ALA A 108 -7.71 -6.65 -2.16
C ALA A 108 -7.90 -7.99 -2.86
N SER A 109 -9.14 -8.29 -3.25
CA SER A 109 -9.43 -9.48 -4.04
C SER A 109 -10.46 -9.17 -5.10
N PHE A 110 -10.38 -9.87 -6.22
CA PHE A 110 -11.34 -9.77 -7.32
C PHE A 110 -11.52 -11.12 -7.99
N ALA A 111 -12.71 -11.34 -8.55
CA ALA A 111 -13.02 -12.52 -9.36
C ALA A 111 -12.51 -12.32 -10.80
N VAL A 112 -12.02 -13.39 -11.40
CA VAL A 112 -11.59 -13.41 -12.80
C VAL A 112 -12.81 -13.69 -13.66
N PRO A 113 -13.23 -12.75 -14.54
CA PRO A 113 -14.30 -13.04 -15.49
C PRO A 113 -13.82 -14.15 -16.43
N LYS A 114 -14.62 -15.21 -16.55
CA LYS A 114 -14.40 -16.33 -17.48
C LYS A 114 -15.02 -16.03 -18.83
#